data_AF-A0A4S3MCG4-F1
#
_entry.id   AF-A0A4S3MCG4-F1
#
_cell.length_a   1.000
_cell.length_b   1.000
_cell.length_c   1.000
_cell.angle_alpha   90.00
_cell.angle_beta   90.00
_cell.angle_gamma   90.00
#
_symmetry.space_group_name_H-M   'P 1'
#
loop_
_entity.id
_entity.type
_entity.pdbx_description
1 polymer ?
#
loop_
_entity_poly.entity_id
_entity_poly.type
_entity_poly.pdbx_seq_one_letter_code
_entity_poly.pdbx_strand_id
1 'polypeptide(L)'
;MTLFDRTERAFTRFAEGIALLGGLGLIFATVVTCLSIILKLARRMLDTAFGVDALTDSAPWLRAILGEEELVTYGVGLALFSALPWVMIRRGHIRIDLFESKFGNGFNRVLDVLADLSLCAIAWMVMTRQWYLIFDKPRGKQAGALDLLVSGDLSGFADRVRTAQESQILGLPLWPTYVVAELCTISFFLVAAFCVLRSLRALTA
;
A
#
# COMPACT_ATOMS: atom_id res chain seq x y z
N MET A 1 7.45 33.03 8.16
CA MET A 1 7.24 31.68 7.59
C MET A 1 6.59 31.85 6.25
N THR A 2 7.24 31.43 5.17
CA THR A 2 6.65 31.53 3.83
C THR A 2 5.48 30.54 3.70
N LEU A 3 4.54 30.79 2.78
CA LEU A 3 3.43 29.86 2.51
C LEU A 3 3.94 28.45 2.17
N PHE A 4 5.11 28.36 1.54
CA PHE A 4 5.77 27.11 1.19
C PHE A 4 6.25 26.32 2.41
N ASP A 5 6.82 26.98 3.42
CA ASP A 5 7.25 26.27 4.64
C ASP A 5 6.04 25.67 5.39
N ARG A 6 4.87 26.31 5.26
CA ARG A 6 3.62 25.82 5.85
C ARG A 6 3.10 24.59 5.10
N THR A 7 3.13 24.61 3.77
CA THR A 7 2.72 23.46 2.96
C THR A 7 3.68 22.29 3.14
N GLU A 8 5.00 22.52 3.15
CA GLU A 8 5.99 21.45 3.37
C GLU A 8 5.79 20.74 4.70
N ARG A 9 5.56 21.49 5.80
CA ARG A 9 5.25 20.89 7.10
C ARG A 9 3.94 20.10 7.09
N ALA A 10 2.92 20.56 6.37
CA ALA A 10 1.65 19.86 6.25
C ALA A 10 1.81 18.53 5.50
N PHE A 11 2.48 18.54 4.34
CA PHE A 11 2.77 17.33 3.56
C PHE A 11 3.66 16.36 4.32
N THR A 12 4.64 16.85 5.09
CA THR A 12 5.52 16.00 5.90
C THR A 12 4.75 15.28 6.99
N ARG A 13 3.91 16.00 7.75
CA ARG A 13 3.08 15.37 8.80
C ARG A 13 2.05 14.41 8.24
N PHE A 14 1.48 14.73 7.09
CA PHE A 14 0.55 13.86 6.38
C PHE A 14 1.24 12.54 5.96
N ALA A 15 2.39 12.65 5.31
CA ALA A 15 3.18 11.48 4.91
C ALA A 15 3.65 10.64 6.11
N GLU A 16 4.04 11.30 7.21
CA GLU A 16 4.39 10.64 8.48
C GLU A 16 3.20 9.87 9.05
N GLY A 17 2.02 10.49 9.11
CA GLY A 17 0.81 9.86 9.63
C GLY A 17 0.41 8.61 8.84
N ILE A 18 0.46 8.69 7.51
CA ILE A 18 0.15 7.54 6.65
C ILE A 18 1.20 6.43 6.83
N ALA A 19 2.49 6.77 6.90
CA ALA A 19 3.55 5.78 7.13
C ALA A 19 3.43 5.09 8.49
N LEU A 20 3.00 5.81 9.55
CA LEU A 20 2.73 5.22 10.86
C LEU A 20 1.54 4.26 10.82
N LEU A 21 0.46 4.61 10.11
CA LEU A 21 -0.66 3.70 9.86
C LEU A 21 -0.21 2.43 9.12
N GLY A 22 0.70 2.59 8.16
CA GLY A 22 1.40 1.48 7.51
C GLY A 22 2.19 0.58 8.45
N GLY A 23 2.99 1.20 9.32
CA GLY A 23 3.77 0.50 10.34
C GLY A 23 2.91 -0.34 11.29
N LEU A 24 1.72 0.14 11.64
CA LEU A 24 0.74 -0.66 12.40
C LEU A 24 0.32 -1.92 11.63
N GLY A 25 0.14 -1.83 10.31
CA GLY A 25 -0.12 -2.99 9.45
C GLY A 25 1.01 -4.01 9.46
N LEU A 26 2.27 -3.55 9.52
CA LEU A 26 3.44 -4.43 9.61
C LEU A 26 3.57 -5.11 10.97
N ILE A 27 3.28 -4.38 12.05
CA ILE A 27 3.21 -4.95 13.41
C ILE A 27 2.13 -6.02 13.46
N PHE A 28 0.94 -5.74 12.90
CA PHE A 28 -0.15 -6.69 12.80
C PHE A 28 0.26 -7.96 12.04
N ALA A 29 0.84 -7.82 10.84
CA ALA A 29 1.34 -8.95 10.05
C ALA A 29 2.37 -9.77 10.82
N THR A 30 3.29 -9.11 11.53
CA THR A 30 4.31 -9.77 12.35
C THR A 30 3.68 -10.58 13.49
N VAL A 31 2.74 -10.00 14.22
CA VAL A 31 2.03 -10.67 15.32
C VAL A 31 1.26 -11.89 14.82
N VAL A 32 0.56 -11.76 13.69
CA VAL A 32 -0.15 -12.86 13.05
C VAL A 32 0.81 -13.98 12.69
N THR A 33 1.93 -13.68 12.02
CA THR A 33 2.95 -14.67 11.65
C THR A 33 3.54 -15.36 12.87
N CYS A 34 3.89 -14.61 13.92
CA CYS A 34 4.42 -15.20 15.16
C CYS A 34 3.41 -16.13 15.82
N LEU A 35 2.15 -15.70 15.95
CA LEU A 35 1.07 -16.50 16.55
C LEU A 35 0.84 -17.80 15.76
N SER A 36 0.83 -17.70 14.43
CA SER A 36 0.71 -18.83 13.52
C SER A 36 1.85 -19.84 13.66
N ILE A 37 3.10 -19.38 13.73
CA ILE A 37 4.26 -20.25 13.92
C ILE A 37 4.18 -20.95 15.28
N ILE A 38 3.80 -20.23 16.34
CA ILE A 38 3.66 -20.79 17.69
C ILE A 38 2.57 -21.88 17.71
N LEU A 39 1.40 -21.61 17.13
CA LEU A 39 0.29 -22.59 17.05
C LEU A 39 0.68 -23.83 16.25
N LYS A 40 1.33 -23.66 15.10
CA LYS A 40 1.82 -24.77 14.27
C LYS A 40 2.88 -25.60 15.00
N LEU A 41 3.81 -24.95 15.70
CA LEU A 41 4.84 -25.63 16.48
C LEU A 41 4.26 -26.38 17.69
N ALA A 42 3.35 -25.74 18.44
CA ALA A 42 2.67 -26.34 19.57
C ALA A 42 1.90 -27.59 19.16
N ARG A 43 1.14 -27.52 18.06
CA ARG A 43 0.46 -28.69 17.47
C ARG A 43 1.45 -29.80 17.11
N ARG A 44 2.52 -29.47 16.37
CA ARG A 44 3.52 -30.47 15.96
C ARG A 44 4.17 -31.17 17.15
N MET A 45 4.49 -30.44 18.22
CA MET A 45 5.04 -31.01 19.46
C MET A 45 4.04 -31.92 20.17
N LEU A 46 2.77 -31.51 20.20
CA LEU A 46 1.71 -32.25 20.87
C LEU A 46 1.35 -33.55 20.13
N ASP A 47 1.30 -33.51 18.79
CA ASP A 47 1.10 -34.68 17.93
C ASP A 47 2.22 -35.71 18.12
N THR A 48 3.47 -35.27 18.26
CA THR A 48 4.61 -36.16 18.53
C THR A 48 4.62 -36.75 19.94
N ALA A 49 4.03 -36.06 20.92
CA ALA A 49 4.06 -36.46 22.32
C ALA A 49 2.88 -37.36 22.73
N PHE A 50 1.69 -37.16 22.15
CA PHE A 50 0.45 -37.79 22.64
C PHE A 50 -0.23 -38.75 21.66
N GLY A 51 0.22 -38.87 20.41
CA GLY A 51 -0.36 -39.80 19.43
C GLY A 51 -1.67 -39.28 18.81
N VAL A 52 -1.83 -39.57 17.52
CA VAL A 52 -2.61 -38.87 16.46
C VAL A 52 -4.12 -38.63 16.70
N ASP A 53 -4.76 -39.16 17.76
CA ASP A 53 -6.24 -39.18 17.82
C ASP A 53 -6.88 -38.37 18.97
N ALA A 54 -6.15 -38.03 20.04
CA ALA A 54 -6.78 -37.45 21.23
C ALA A 54 -7.13 -35.94 21.13
N LEU A 55 -6.47 -35.20 20.22
CA LEU A 55 -6.48 -33.73 20.19
C LEU A 55 -7.28 -33.14 19.03
N THR A 56 -7.62 -33.98 18.05
CA THR A 56 -8.41 -33.57 16.88
C THR A 56 -9.84 -33.19 17.27
N ASP A 57 -10.41 -33.83 18.30
CA ASP A 57 -11.77 -33.56 18.80
C ASP A 57 -11.83 -32.57 19.97
N SER A 58 -10.78 -32.49 20.79
CA SER A 58 -10.79 -31.70 22.04
C SER A 58 -10.29 -30.25 21.88
N ALA A 59 -9.56 -29.93 20.80
CA ALA A 59 -9.07 -28.57 20.54
C ALA A 59 -9.15 -28.15 19.05
N PRO A 60 -10.36 -27.91 18.50
CA PRO A 60 -10.53 -27.41 17.13
C PRO A 60 -9.85 -26.04 16.88
N TRP A 61 -9.63 -25.26 17.95
CA TRP A 61 -8.93 -23.97 17.94
C TRP A 61 -7.41 -24.07 17.73
N LEU A 62 -6.81 -25.27 17.88
CA LEU A 62 -5.40 -25.52 17.57
C LEU A 62 -5.15 -25.79 16.09
N ARG A 63 -6.17 -25.75 15.21
CA ARG A 63 -5.95 -25.92 13.76
C ARG A 63 -5.05 -24.82 13.23
N ALA A 64 -4.11 -25.21 12.36
CA ALA A 64 -3.30 -24.26 11.62
C ALA A 64 -4.23 -23.27 10.91
N ILE A 65 -4.00 -21.98 11.12
CA ILE A 65 -4.80 -20.91 10.50
C ILE A 65 -4.61 -21.02 8.99
N LEU A 66 -5.68 -21.40 8.29
CA LEU A 66 -5.69 -21.41 6.84
C LEU A 66 -5.86 -19.97 6.37
N GLY A 67 -4.96 -19.48 5.51
CA GLY A 67 -5.03 -18.14 4.92
C GLY A 67 -4.32 -17.01 5.67
N GLU A 68 -3.41 -17.34 6.60
CA GLU A 68 -2.48 -16.36 7.19
C GLU A 68 -1.63 -15.63 6.13
N GLU A 69 -1.25 -16.34 5.06
CA GLU A 69 -0.44 -15.80 3.96
C GLU A 69 -1.14 -14.65 3.24
N GLU A 70 -2.46 -14.75 3.03
CA GLU A 70 -3.24 -13.67 2.40
C GLU A 70 -3.27 -12.43 3.31
N LEU A 71 -3.49 -12.64 4.60
CA LEU A 71 -3.56 -11.56 5.60
C LEU A 71 -2.20 -10.84 5.75
N VAL A 72 -1.11 -11.61 5.80
CA VAL A 72 0.26 -11.08 5.84
C VAL A 72 0.58 -10.33 4.54
N THR A 73 0.19 -10.88 3.39
CA THR A 73 0.41 -10.21 2.09
C THR A 73 -0.29 -8.84 2.05
N TYR A 74 -1.53 -8.75 2.50
CA TYR A 74 -2.24 -7.46 2.57
C TYR A 74 -1.63 -6.51 3.61
N GLY A 75 -1.21 -7.02 4.76
CA GLY A 75 -0.55 -6.22 5.80
C GLY A 75 0.79 -5.63 5.34
N VAL A 76 1.62 -6.43 4.68
CA VAL A 76 2.89 -5.99 4.09
C VAL A 76 2.64 -5.02 2.92
N GLY A 77 1.67 -5.30 2.06
CA GLY A 77 1.27 -4.41 0.97
C GLY A 77 0.84 -3.04 1.50
N LEU A 78 -0.01 -3.01 2.52
CA LEU A 78 -0.42 -1.78 3.20
C LEU A 78 0.79 -1.00 3.72
N ALA A 79 1.71 -1.67 4.41
CA ALA A 79 2.92 -1.05 4.97
C ALA A 79 3.82 -0.45 3.87
N LEU A 80 4.00 -1.15 2.75
CA LEU A 80 4.81 -0.66 1.64
C LEU A 80 4.20 0.59 1.00
N PHE A 81 2.94 0.53 0.57
CA PHE A 81 2.30 1.63 -0.16
C PHE A 81 2.11 2.88 0.69
N SER A 82 1.87 2.73 1.99
CA SER A 82 1.74 3.84 2.94
C SER A 82 3.09 4.46 3.34
N ALA A 83 4.21 3.73 3.23
CA ALA A 83 5.54 4.26 3.48
C ALA A 83 6.11 5.06 2.30
N LEU A 84 5.67 4.79 1.06
CA LEU A 84 6.16 5.46 -0.16
C LEU A 84 6.13 7.00 -0.10
N PRO A 85 5.04 7.66 0.34
CA PRO A 85 5.00 9.12 0.44
C PRO A 85 6.06 9.66 1.41
N TRP A 86 6.29 8.98 2.53
CA TRP A 86 7.30 9.37 3.52
C TRP A 86 8.72 9.25 2.96
N VAL A 87 9.03 8.14 2.29
CA VAL A 87 10.33 7.94 1.64
C VAL A 87 10.59 9.02 0.60
N MET A 88 9.55 9.40 -0.16
CA MET A 88 9.67 10.43 -1.19
C MET A 88 9.96 11.82 -0.63
N ILE A 89 9.28 12.25 0.44
CA ILE A 89 9.51 13.58 1.00
C ILE A 89 10.88 13.69 1.71
N ARG A 90 11.32 12.60 2.34
CA ARG A 90 12.63 12.49 3.01
C ARG A 90 13.79 12.23 2.04
N ARG A 91 13.51 12.02 0.74
CA ARG A 91 14.52 11.66 -0.27
C ARG A 91 15.33 10.42 0.14
N GLY A 92 14.67 9.45 0.79
CA GLY A 92 15.28 8.21 1.25
C GLY A 92 15.46 7.15 0.16
N HIS A 93 15.33 7.51 -1.12
CA HIS A 93 15.66 6.63 -2.24
C HIS A 93 17.18 6.48 -2.36
N ILE A 94 17.64 5.37 -2.94
CA ILE A 94 19.07 5.13 -3.17
C ILE A 94 19.60 6.21 -4.10
N ARG A 95 20.41 7.12 -3.56
CA ARG A 95 21.14 8.13 -4.34
C ARG A 95 22.52 7.58 -4.67
N ILE A 96 22.91 7.75 -5.92
CA ILE A 96 24.26 7.41 -6.36
C ILE A 96 25.15 8.62 -6.11
N ASP A 97 25.44 8.89 -4.84
CA ASP A 97 26.28 10.03 -4.40
C ASP A 97 27.73 9.91 -4.91
N LEU A 98 28.11 8.75 -5.43
CA LEU A 98 29.45 8.47 -5.97
C LEU A 98 29.85 9.41 -7.12
N PHE A 99 28.89 9.90 -7.90
CA PHE A 99 29.16 10.81 -9.01
C PHE A 99 28.96 12.29 -8.66
N GLU A 100 28.36 12.60 -7.51
CA GLU A 100 27.98 13.96 -7.14
C GLU A 100 29.21 14.88 -6.93
N SER A 101 30.33 14.32 -6.44
CA SER A 101 31.59 15.05 -6.23
C SER A 101 32.31 15.43 -7.53
N LYS A 102 32.03 14.74 -8.64
CA LYS A 102 32.61 15.04 -9.96
C LYS A 102 31.78 16.05 -10.75
N PHE A 103 30.50 16.19 -10.43
CA PHE A 103 29.58 17.07 -11.15
C PHE A 103 29.44 18.43 -10.44
N GLY A 104 29.26 19.49 -11.23
CA GLY A 104 29.03 20.84 -10.68
C GLY A 104 27.66 20.96 -10.00
N ASN A 105 27.54 21.91 -9.07
CA ASN A 105 26.33 22.11 -8.25
C ASN A 105 25.04 22.28 -9.08
N GLY A 106 25.13 22.89 -10.27
CA GLY A 106 24.00 23.05 -11.18
C GLY A 106 23.54 21.74 -11.82
N PHE A 107 24.46 20.86 -12.23
CA PHE A 107 24.11 19.56 -12.81
C PHE A 107 23.45 18.65 -11.77
N ASN A 108 23.92 18.69 -10.52
CA ASN A 108 23.32 17.94 -9.42
C ASN A 108 21.88 18.39 -9.15
N ARG A 109 21.58 19.68 -9.23
CA ARG A 109 20.21 20.20 -9.13
C ARG A 109 19.30 19.72 -10.27
N VAL A 110 19.82 19.65 -11.50
CA VAL A 110 19.06 19.12 -12.65
C VAL A 110 18.79 17.62 -12.48
N LEU A 111 19.79 16.85 -12.01
CA LEU A 111 19.61 15.43 -11.70
C LEU A 111 18.55 15.21 -10.61
N ASP A 112 18.54 16.02 -9.56
CA ASP A 112 17.52 15.99 -8.52
C ASP A 112 16.11 16.22 -9.09
N VAL A 113 15.94 17.20 -9.99
CA VAL A 113 14.66 17.46 -10.67
C VAL A 113 14.25 16.30 -11.56
N LEU A 114 15.18 15.74 -12.34
CA LEU A 114 14.90 14.59 -13.21
C LEU A 114 14.51 13.35 -12.38
N ALA A 115 15.18 13.10 -11.25
CA ALA A 115 14.85 12.02 -10.35
C ALA A 115 13.45 12.19 -9.76
N ASP A 116 13.15 13.37 -9.20
CA ASP A 116 11.83 13.67 -8.63
C ASP A 116 10.72 13.60 -9.70
N LEU A 117 10.99 14.05 -10.94
CA LEU A 117 10.07 13.96 -12.07
C LEU A 117 9.81 12.51 -12.50
N SER A 118 10.85 11.68 -12.55
CA SER A 118 10.72 10.26 -12.92
C SER A 118 9.87 9.50 -11.90
N LEU A 119 10.09 9.75 -10.60
CA LEU A 119 9.29 9.16 -9.53
C LEU A 119 7.84 9.66 -9.55
N CYS A 120 7.62 10.94 -9.87
CA CYS A 120 6.28 11.49 -10.07
C CYS A 120 5.56 10.85 -11.26
N ALA A 121 6.26 10.60 -12.36
CA ALA A 121 5.71 9.91 -13.53
C ALA A 121 5.33 8.45 -13.20
N ILE A 122 6.15 7.74 -12.42
CA ILE A 122 5.84 6.39 -11.94
C ILE A 122 4.63 6.43 -11.00
N ALA A 123 4.58 7.37 -10.06
CA ALA A 123 3.45 7.54 -9.15
C ALA A 123 2.14 7.79 -9.91
N TRP A 124 2.17 8.67 -10.92
CA TRP A 124 1.06 8.93 -11.81
C TRP A 124 0.63 7.67 -12.59
N MET A 125 1.59 6.92 -13.14
CA MET A 125 1.31 5.69 -13.87
C MET A 125 0.65 4.63 -12.97
N VAL A 126 1.15 4.45 -11.75
CA VAL A 126 0.58 3.48 -10.79
C VAL A 126 -0.83 3.90 -10.39
N MET A 127 -1.04 5.17 -10.04
CA MET A 127 -2.35 5.71 -9.68
C MET A 127 -3.36 5.54 -10.82
N THR A 128 -3.00 5.97 -12.04
CA THR A 128 -3.91 5.86 -13.20
C THR A 128 -4.22 4.41 -13.60
N ARG A 129 -3.25 3.49 -13.48
CA ARG A 129 -3.48 2.06 -13.71
C ARG A 129 -4.43 1.46 -12.68
N GLN A 130 -4.23 1.76 -11.40
CA GLN A 130 -5.07 1.24 -10.32
C GLN A 130 -6.50 1.79 -10.42
N TRP A 131 -6.62 3.10 -10.65
CA TRP A 131 -7.89 3.76 -10.90
C TRP A 131 -8.64 3.12 -12.08
N TYR A 132 -7.96 2.93 -13.21
CA TYR A 132 -8.56 2.29 -14.37
C TYR A 132 -9.07 0.88 -14.03
N LEU A 133 -8.30 0.04 -13.34
CA LEU A 133 -8.72 -1.32 -12.99
C LEU A 133 -9.96 -1.37 -12.08
N ILE A 134 -10.13 -0.41 -11.17
CA ILE A 134 -11.30 -0.34 -10.28
C ILE A 134 -12.57 0.06 -11.06
N PHE A 135 -12.43 0.97 -12.03
CA PHE A 135 -13.56 1.57 -12.72
C PHE A 135 -13.86 0.96 -14.11
N ASP A 136 -12.96 0.14 -14.65
CA ASP A 136 -13.14 -0.45 -15.97
C ASP A 136 -14.38 -1.35 -16.04
N LYS A 137 -14.94 -1.43 -17.24
CA LYS A 137 -16.10 -2.24 -17.56
C LYS A 137 -15.63 -3.69 -17.67
N PRO A 138 -16.20 -4.64 -16.90
CA PRO A 138 -15.83 -6.05 -17.00
C PRO A 138 -16.09 -6.52 -18.43
N ARG A 139 -15.29 -7.48 -18.89
CA ARG A 139 -15.52 -8.14 -20.19
C ARG A 139 -16.89 -8.83 -20.17
N GLY A 140 -17.93 -8.16 -20.68
CA GLY A 140 -19.33 -8.62 -20.68
C GLY A 140 -20.35 -7.52 -20.99
N LYS A 141 -21.65 -7.86 -20.97
CA LYS A 141 -22.78 -6.92 -21.20
C LYS A 141 -23.17 -6.07 -19.99
N GLN A 142 -22.41 -6.11 -18.90
CA GLN A 142 -22.72 -5.34 -17.68
C GLN A 142 -22.23 -3.89 -17.80
N ALA A 143 -23.05 -2.94 -17.32
CA ALA A 143 -22.70 -1.51 -17.27
C ALA A 143 -21.45 -1.29 -16.39
N GLY A 144 -20.61 -0.29 -16.66
CA GLY A 144 -19.42 0.00 -15.85
C GLY A 144 -19.78 0.42 -14.42
N ALA A 145 -18.84 0.33 -13.46
CA ALA A 145 -19.09 0.82 -12.10
C ALA A 145 -19.40 2.33 -12.10
N LEU A 146 -18.72 3.09 -12.97
CA LEU A 146 -19.02 4.50 -13.23
C LEU A 146 -20.39 4.70 -13.89
N ASP A 147 -20.78 3.83 -14.83
CA ASP A 147 -22.10 3.94 -15.49
C ASP A 147 -23.23 3.76 -14.48
N LEU A 148 -23.11 2.80 -13.56
CA LEU A 148 -24.09 2.51 -12.50
C LEU A 148 -24.19 3.67 -11.48
N LEU A 149 -23.06 4.28 -11.15
CA LEU A 149 -23.00 5.45 -10.26
C LEU A 149 -23.64 6.69 -10.94
N VAL A 150 -23.33 6.91 -12.22
CA VAL A 150 -23.89 8.01 -13.02
C VAL A 150 -25.38 7.81 -13.30
N SER A 151 -25.85 6.57 -13.41
CA SER A 151 -27.29 6.25 -13.53
C SER A 151 -28.05 6.37 -12.21
N GLY A 152 -27.38 6.66 -11.09
CA GLY A 152 -28.02 6.84 -9.78
C GLY A 152 -28.44 5.56 -9.08
N ASP A 153 -28.06 4.38 -9.60
CA ASP A 153 -28.37 3.09 -8.98
C ASP A 153 -27.29 2.73 -7.96
N LEU A 154 -27.41 3.34 -6.78
CA LEU A 154 -26.51 3.12 -5.65
C LEU A 154 -26.57 1.67 -5.13
N SER A 155 -27.73 0.99 -5.28
CA SER A 155 -27.88 -0.43 -4.93
C SER A 155 -27.08 -1.33 -5.86
N GLY A 156 -27.19 -1.14 -7.18
CA GLY A 156 -26.42 -1.90 -8.17
C GLY A 156 -24.92 -1.64 -8.09
N PHE A 157 -24.51 -0.41 -7.73
CA PHE A 157 -23.12 -0.10 -7.44
C PHE A 157 -22.62 -0.80 -6.16
N ALA A 158 -23.40 -0.74 -5.07
CA ALA A 158 -23.03 -1.34 -3.79
C ALA A 158 -22.92 -2.87 -3.87
N ASP A 159 -23.88 -3.53 -4.53
CA ASP A 159 -23.84 -4.99 -4.72
C ASP A 159 -22.65 -5.42 -5.56
N ARG A 160 -22.25 -4.62 -6.55
CA ARG A 160 -21.08 -4.88 -7.38
C ARG A 160 -19.76 -4.70 -6.63
N VAL A 161 -19.63 -3.62 -5.86
CA VAL A 161 -18.45 -3.41 -5.02
C VAL A 161 -18.35 -4.53 -3.98
N ARG A 162 -19.49 -5.02 -3.46
CA ARG A 162 -19.54 -6.13 -2.51
C ARG A 162 -19.22 -7.49 -3.13
N THR A 163 -19.61 -7.75 -4.38
CA THR A 163 -19.33 -9.01 -5.11
C THR A 163 -17.97 -9.02 -5.81
N ALA A 164 -17.16 -7.96 -5.65
CA ALA A 164 -15.80 -7.93 -6.15
C ALA A 164 -14.95 -9.00 -5.46
N GLN A 165 -14.41 -9.93 -6.28
CA GLN A 165 -13.40 -10.96 -6.02
C GLN A 165 -13.16 -11.27 -4.52
N GLU A 166 -13.57 -12.46 -4.07
CA GLU A 166 -13.23 -12.95 -2.73
C GLU A 166 -11.81 -13.51 -2.69
N SER A 167 -11.14 -13.43 -1.53
CA SER A 167 -9.84 -14.04 -1.32
C SER A 167 -9.94 -15.58 -1.44
N GLN A 168 -8.92 -16.22 -2.00
CA GLN A 168 -9.01 -17.63 -2.41
C GLN A 168 -9.09 -18.58 -1.22
N ILE A 169 -8.48 -18.20 -0.10
CA ILE A 169 -8.36 -19.06 1.08
C ILE A 169 -9.31 -18.60 2.18
N LEU A 170 -9.34 -17.29 2.46
CA LEU A 170 -10.16 -16.74 3.54
C LEU A 170 -11.59 -16.38 3.13
N GLY A 171 -11.88 -16.30 1.82
CA GLY A 171 -13.18 -15.85 1.31
C GLY A 171 -13.50 -14.40 1.70
N LEU A 172 -12.48 -13.59 2.03
CA LEU A 172 -12.71 -12.21 2.45
C LEU A 172 -13.01 -11.33 1.24
N PRO A 173 -13.96 -10.38 1.35
CA PRO A 173 -14.22 -9.42 0.28
C PRO A 173 -13.00 -8.50 0.10
N LEU A 174 -12.47 -8.41 -1.13
CA LEU A 174 -11.24 -7.65 -1.43
C LEU A 174 -11.47 -6.16 -1.70
N TRP A 175 -12.72 -5.72 -1.88
CA TRP A 175 -13.02 -4.31 -2.15
C TRP A 175 -12.39 -3.30 -1.15
N PRO A 176 -12.29 -3.58 0.18
CA PRO A 176 -11.68 -2.62 1.10
C PRO A 176 -10.19 -2.44 0.82
N THR A 177 -9.49 -3.50 0.42
CA THR A 177 -8.04 -3.44 0.16
C THR A 177 -7.76 -2.60 -1.08
N TYR A 178 -8.60 -2.68 -2.12
CA TYR A 178 -8.50 -1.82 -3.29
C TYR A 178 -8.71 -0.34 -2.96
N VAL A 179 -9.70 0.00 -2.13
CA VAL A 179 -9.96 1.39 -1.70
C VAL A 179 -8.77 1.93 -0.92
N VAL A 180 -8.27 1.16 0.05
CA VAL A 180 -7.12 1.57 0.86
C VAL A 180 -5.86 1.72 -0.01
N ALA A 181 -5.64 0.81 -0.96
CA ALA A 181 -4.51 0.89 -1.89
C ALA A 181 -4.60 2.15 -2.76
N GLU A 182 -5.79 2.50 -3.26
CA GLU A 182 -6.01 3.71 -4.05
C GLU A 182 -5.76 4.99 -3.24
N LEU A 183 -6.20 5.04 -1.98
CA LEU A 183 -5.90 6.18 -1.10
C LEU A 183 -4.38 6.34 -0.87
N CYS A 184 -3.65 5.23 -0.77
CA CYS A 184 -2.19 5.27 -0.61
C CYS A 184 -1.49 5.74 -1.90
N THR A 185 -1.91 5.27 -3.07
CA THR A 185 -1.32 5.67 -4.36
C THR A 185 -1.60 7.13 -4.68
N ILE A 186 -2.82 7.63 -4.41
CA ILE A 186 -3.15 9.06 -4.51
C ILE A 186 -2.26 9.88 -3.57
N SER A 187 -2.11 9.45 -2.32
CA SER A 187 -1.26 10.14 -1.35
C SER A 187 0.20 10.20 -1.80
N PHE A 188 0.71 9.09 -2.37
CA PHE A 188 2.04 9.03 -2.96
C PHE A 188 2.20 10.00 -4.13
N PHE A 189 1.25 10.04 -5.06
CA PHE A 189 1.28 10.98 -6.19
C PHE A 189 1.23 12.45 -5.74
N LEU A 190 0.38 12.79 -4.76
CA LEU A 190 0.31 14.17 -4.22
C LEU A 190 1.64 14.62 -3.62
N VAL A 191 2.29 13.76 -2.83
CA VAL A 191 3.61 14.06 -2.26
C VAL A 191 4.67 14.12 -3.36
N ALA A 192 4.58 13.26 -4.37
CA ALA A 192 5.51 13.26 -5.50
C ALA A 192 5.46 14.58 -6.30
N ALA A 193 4.25 15.05 -6.61
CA ALA A 193 4.04 16.32 -7.28
C ALA A 193 4.59 17.50 -6.45
N PHE A 194 4.41 17.47 -5.12
CA PHE A 194 4.98 18.47 -4.23
C PHE A 194 6.53 18.44 -4.23
N CYS A 195 7.16 17.25 -4.23
CA CYS A 195 8.61 17.12 -4.33
C CYS A 195 9.17 17.70 -5.63
N VAL A 196 8.49 17.51 -6.77
CA VAL A 196 8.86 18.12 -8.05
C VAL A 196 8.80 19.64 -7.98
N LEU A 197 7.75 20.21 -7.37
CA LEU A 197 7.65 21.66 -7.17
C LEU A 197 8.79 22.19 -6.29
N ARG A 198 9.17 21.43 -5.25
CA ARG A 198 10.29 21.76 -4.36
C ARG A 198 11.63 21.76 -5.11
N SER A 199 11.90 20.74 -5.93
CA SER A 199 13.16 20.66 -6.69
C SER A 199 13.24 21.68 -7.83
N LEU A 200 12.12 21.95 -8.53
CA LEU A 200 12.05 23.02 -9.53
C LEU A 200 12.35 24.39 -8.93
N ARG A 201 11.86 24.68 -7.72
CA ARG A 201 12.16 25.92 -7.02
C ARG A 201 13.62 26.02 -6.60
N ALA A 202 14.24 24.91 -6.21
CA ALA A 202 15.67 24.85 -5.90
C ALA A 202 16.56 25.04 -7.14
N LEU A 203 16.04 24.75 -8.34
CA LEU A 203 16.74 24.99 -9.60
C LEU A 203 16.71 26.48 -9.99
N THR A 204 15.60 27.18 -9.69
CA THR A 204 15.41 28.60 -10.05
C THR A 204 15.90 29.60 -9.00
N ALA A 205 16.21 29.13 -7.78
CA ALA A 205 16.77 29.92 -6.67
C ALA A 205 18.31 29.85 -6.63
#